data_AF-A0A358DGT8-F1
#
_entry.id   AF-A0A358DGT8-F1
#
_cell.length_a   1.000
_cell.length_b   1.000
_cell.length_c   1.000
_cell.angle_alpha   90.00
_cell.angle_beta   90.00
_cell.angle_gamma   90.00
#
_symmetry.space_group_name_H-M   'P 1'
#
loop_
_entity.id
_entity.type
_entity.pdbx_description
1 polymer ?
#
loop_
_entity_poly.entity_id
_entity_poly.type
_entity_poly.pdbx_seq_one_letter_code
_entity_poly.pdbx_strand_id
1 'polypeptide(L)' 'MYEYNDKELGKIIVKPNTRAKRIIARRKGGYIQLTVPFGFTPKRLPVVLDDMR' A
#
# COMPACT_ATOMS: atom_id res chain seq x y z
N MET A 1 -1.04 -10.12 -4.50
CA MET A 1 -0.08 -9.29 -3.74
C MET A 1 0.93 -8.80 -4.75
N TYR A 2 1.22 -7.50 -4.76
CA TYR A 2 2.21 -6.94 -5.68
C TYR A 2 3.17 -6.02 -4.92
N GLU A 3 4.41 -6.01 -5.38
CA GLU A 3 5.44 -5.10 -4.89
C GLU A 3 5.43 -3.82 -5.70
N TYR A 4 5.54 -2.70 -5.00
CA TYR A 4 5.71 -1.38 -5.55
C TYR A 4 6.96 -0.78 -4.92
N ASN A 5 7.87 -0.26 -5.73
CA ASN A 5 9.09 0.35 -5.21
C ASN A 5 8.99 1.85 -5.45
N ASP A 6 8.83 2.60 -4.36
CA ASP A 6 8.79 4.06 -4.39
C ASP A 6 10.19 4.61 -4.06
N LYS A 7 10.59 5.70 -4.73
CA LYS A 7 11.93 6.27 -4.56
C LYS A 7 12.15 6.90 -3.17
N GLU A 8 11.10 7.36 -2.49
CA GLU A 8 11.20 7.97 -1.16
C GLU A 8 10.73 7.02 -0.06
N LEU A 9 9.60 6.35 -0.26
CA LEU A 9 9.02 5.46 0.73
C LEU A 9 9.67 4.06 0.74
N GLY A 10 10.45 3.75 -0.30
CA GLY A 10 11.14 2.48 -0.47
C GLY A 10 10.21 1.35 -0.91
N LYS A 11 10.51 0.13 -0.45
CA LYS A 11 9.74 -1.07 -0.80
C LYS A 11 8.36 -1.01 -0.16
N ILE A 12 7.31 -1.13 -0.97
CA ILE A 12 5.91 -1.19 -0.55
C ILE A 12 5.32 -2.53 -1.02
N ILE A 13 4.69 -3.24 -0.10
CA ILE A 13 4.00 -4.51 -0.36
C ILE A 13 2.50 -4.27 -0.27
N VAL A 14 1.81 -4.37 -1.40
CA VAL A 14 0.36 -4.21 -1.46
C VAL A 14 -0.30 -5.58 -1.30
N LYS A 15 -0.99 -5.73 -0.18
CA LYS A 15 -1.73 -6.95 0.19
C LYS A 15 -3.24 -6.66 0.16
N PRO A 16 -3.97 -7.16 -0.86
CA PRO A 16 -5.42 -7.10 -0.84
C PRO A 16 -5.97 -7.97 0.30
N ASN A 17 -6.97 -7.44 1.00
CA ASN A 17 -7.66 -8.12 2.08
C ASN A 17 -9.17 -7.85 1.94
N THR A 18 -9.94 -8.92 1.73
CA THR A 18 -11.40 -8.85 1.56
C THR A 18 -12.13 -8.34 2.80
N ARG A 19 -11.52 -8.45 3.98
CA ARG A 19 -12.09 -7.94 5.24
C ARG A 19 -11.65 -6.51 5.55
N ALA A 20 -10.66 -5.97 4.84
CA ALA A 20 -10.25 -4.59 5.05
C ALA A 20 -11.34 -3.66 4.52
N LYS A 21 -11.85 -2.77 5.37
CA LYS A 21 -12.80 -1.71 4.99
C LYS A 21 -12.11 -0.40 4.61
N ARG A 22 -10.83 -0.27 4.97
CA ARG A 22 -10.00 0.92 4.77
C ARG A 22 -8.61 0.49 4.33
N ILE A 23 -7.89 1.43 3.73
CA ILE A 23 -6.48 1.24 3.41
C ILE A 23 -5.67 1.42 4.69
N ILE A 24 -4.79 0.47 4.98
CA ILE A 24 -3.96 0.48 6.18
C ILE A 24 -2.52 0.38 5.73
N ALA A 25 -1.75 1.45 5.92
CA ALA A 25 -0.31 1.41 5.76
C ALA A 25 0.35 1.04 7.10
N ARG A 26 1.29 0.09 7.07
CA ARG A 26 2.10 -0.28 8.23
C ARG A 26 3.56 -0.35 7.83
N ARG A 27 4.41 0.40 8.53
CA ARG A 27 5.86 0.30 8.34
C ARG A 27 6.38 -0.97 9.03
N LYS A 28 7.03 -1.84 8.28
CA LYS A 28 7.84 -2.96 8.77
C LYS A 28 9.31 -2.64 8.51
N GLY A 29 10.22 -3.25 9.26
CA GLY A 29 11.65 -2.88 9.33
C GLY A 29 12.46 -2.80 8.03
N GLY A 30 11.86 -3.10 6.86
CA GLY A 30 12.46 -2.83 5.55
C GLY A 30 11.45 -2.61 4.42
N TYR A 31 10.16 -2.48 4.73
CA TYR A 31 9.12 -2.22 3.74
C TYR A 31 7.84 -1.68 4.38
N ILE A 32 7.01 -0.99 3.59
CA ILE A 32 5.68 -0.59 3.99
C ILE A 32 4.70 -1.65 3.51
N GLN A 33 3.95 -2.25 4.43
CA GLN A 33 2.84 -3.11 4.07
C GLN A 33 1.57 -2.27 3.92
N LEU A 34 1.04 -2.24 2.71
CA LEU A 34 -0.22 -1.60 2.38
C LEU A 34 -1.32 -2.65 2.31
N THR A 35 -2.22 -2.66 3.28
CA THR A 35 -3.40 -3.53 3.27
C THR A 35 -4.55 -2.77 2.62
N VAL A 36 -5.07 -3.31 1.52
CA VAL A 36 -6.09 -2.63 0.71
C VAL A 36 -7.39 -3.44 0.66
N PRO A 37 -8.56 -2.78 0.59
CA PRO A 37 -9.85 -3.46 0.43
C PRO A 37 -9.93 -4.21 -0.91
N PHE A 38 -10.84 -5.18 -0.98
CA PHE A 38 -11.16 -5.84 -2.26
C PHE A 38 -11.70 -4.83 -3.27
N GLY A 39 -11.22 -4.89 -4.52
CA GLY A 39 -11.54 -3.90 -5.55
C GLY A 39 -10.61 -2.67 -5.57
N PHE A 40 -9.63 -2.59 -4.66
CA PHE A 40 -8.61 -1.55 -4.74
C PHE A 40 -7.78 -1.69 -6.03
N THR A 41 -7.77 -0.63 -6.83
CA THR A 41 -7.07 -0.58 -8.11
C THR A 41 -5.68 0.03 -7.93
N PRO A 42 -4.62 -0.54 -8.55
CA PRO A 42 -3.26 0.01 -8.46
C PRO A 42 -3.14 1.47 -8.92
N LYS A 43 -4.06 1.95 -9.77
CA LYS A 43 -4.13 3.35 -10.21
C LYS A 43 -4.37 4.35 -9.07
N ARG A 44 -4.97 3.93 -7.95
CA ARG A 44 -5.15 4.76 -6.75
C ARG A 44 -3.95 4.73 -5.80
N LEU A 45 -2.99 3.84 -6.03
CA LEU A 45 -1.82 3.70 -5.17
C LEU A 45 -1.00 5.00 -5.10
N PRO A 46 -0.71 5.72 -6.19
CA PRO A 46 0.06 6.96 -6.13
C PRO A 46 -0.58 8.00 -5.22
N VAL A 47 -1.90 8.18 -5.30
CA VAL A 47 -2.64 9.14 -4.45
C VAL A 47 -2.51 8.79 -2.96
N VAL A 48 -2.62 7.50 -2.64
CA VAL A 48 -2.50 7.02 -1.25
C VAL A 48 -1.06 7.16 -0.74
N LEU A 49 -0.07 6.99 -1.60
CA LEU A 49 1.33 7.19 -1.25
C LEU A 49 1.67 8.67 -1.10
N ASP A 50 1.01 9.54 -1.87
CA ASP A 50 1.16 11.00 -1.74
C ASP A 50 0.58 11.52 -0.42
N ASP A 51 -0.58 11.01 0.01
CA ASP A 51 -1.15 11.26 1.35
C ASP A 51 -0.24 10.80 2.51
N MET A 52 0.76 9.95 2.23
CA MET A 52 1.72 9.46 3.23
C MET A 52 3.02 10.27 3.29
N ARG A 53 3.26 11.18 2.35
CA ARG A 53 4.40 12.12 2.38
C ARG A 53 4.10 13.30 3.31
#